data_AF-A0A3N1XVJ7-F1
#
_entry.id   AF-A0A3N1XVJ7-F1
#
_cell.length_a   1.000
_cell.length_b   1.000
_cell.length_c   1.000
_cell.angle_alpha   90.00
_cell.angle_beta   90.00
_cell.angle_gamma   90.00
#
_symmetry.space_group_name_H-M   'P 1'
#
loop_
_entity.id
_entity.type
_entity.pdbx_description
1 polymer ?
#
loop_
_entity_poly.entity_id
_entity_poly.type
_entity_poly.pdbx_seq_one_letter_code
_entity_poly.pdbx_strand_id
1 'polypeptide(L)'
;MFAQRDNISNIKKNNKGFSLVELLVSVAILAIVIGPVLNNFVTAARVNAKARKVQNETNIVQSIAEDVKAKSILDIATTYNDNTVPDGDKTTYTKKIIKDGRHIYDARITLNKGVYKEVSPGGDPMGYNNFKMPIISDINETKNVIATESYESSMAVSVLYNNYRWYREETKTDSGYTVDEYNEEEVRTNLHRNIRINITYSSGLITVRVEAVYTCNAVPGTGSETYVLKEVPYTSEMKGIYVFYNPIQHDKVTIYKENTITDSIDVFLVSQDTEFYPPITVENPGFVPVYSNVDTDSPLVKKDTNIRLYDVTIELYEPGVDYLVTEPRVTFHTIKEE
;
A
#
# COMPACT_ATOMS: atom_id res chain seq x y z
N MET A 1 -72.29 -28.34 -52.96
CA MET A 1 -71.09 -27.97 -52.19
C MET A 1 -71.16 -28.73 -50.87
N PHE A 2 -70.40 -29.82 -50.78
CA PHE A 2 -70.38 -30.73 -49.62
C PHE A 2 -69.31 -30.25 -48.64
N ALA A 3 -69.64 -30.20 -47.35
CA ALA A 3 -68.65 -30.32 -46.28
C ALA A 3 -69.31 -31.10 -45.14
N GLN A 4 -68.86 -32.34 -45.01
CA GLN A 4 -69.42 -33.37 -44.15
C GLN A 4 -68.70 -33.35 -42.79
N ARG A 5 -69.52 -33.67 -41.79
CA ARG A 5 -69.36 -33.57 -40.34
C ARG A 5 -68.31 -34.53 -39.75
N ASP A 6 -67.60 -34.02 -38.75
CA ASP A 6 -66.93 -34.65 -37.60
C ASP A 6 -66.52 -36.13 -37.67
N ASN A 7 -65.20 -36.37 -37.67
CA ASN A 7 -64.61 -37.64 -37.25
C ASN A 7 -63.84 -37.44 -35.94
N ILE A 8 -64.55 -37.55 -34.81
CA ILE A 8 -63.93 -37.72 -33.50
C ILE A 8 -63.46 -39.17 -33.43
N SER A 9 -62.15 -39.37 -33.53
CA SER A 9 -61.50 -40.67 -33.35
C SER A 9 -61.89 -41.24 -31.99
N ASN A 10 -62.63 -42.35 -32.00
CA ASN A 10 -62.93 -43.17 -30.83
C ASN A 10 -61.62 -43.66 -30.18
N ILE A 11 -61.09 -42.90 -29.21
CA ILE A 11 -60.17 -43.43 -28.22
C ILE A 11 -60.99 -44.42 -27.40
N LYS A 12 -60.93 -45.70 -27.77
CA LYS A 12 -61.40 -46.80 -26.92
C LYS A 12 -60.67 -46.66 -25.58
N LYS A 13 -61.34 -46.06 -24.59
CA LYS A 13 -60.97 -46.17 -23.18
C LYS A 13 -61.12 -47.64 -22.80
N ASN A 14 -60.03 -48.37 -22.95
CA ASN A 14 -59.89 -49.72 -22.45
C ASN A 14 -59.79 -49.59 -20.92
N ASN A 15 -60.93 -49.35 -20.27
CA ASN A 15 -61.07 -49.33 -18.82
C ASN A 15 -60.93 -50.77 -18.30
N LYS A 16 -59.73 -51.34 -18.43
CA LYS A 16 -59.33 -52.48 -17.62
C LYS A 16 -59.23 -51.92 -16.20
N GLY A 17 -60.21 -52.26 -15.36
CA GLY A 17 -60.17 -51.91 -13.94
C GLY A 17 -58.82 -52.32 -13.35
N PHE A 18 -58.22 -51.42 -12.57
CA PHE A 18 -56.92 -51.63 -11.95
C PHE A 18 -56.95 -52.91 -11.12
N SER A 19 -56.07 -53.88 -11.42
CA SER A 19 -56.03 -55.11 -10.63
C SER A 19 -55.50 -54.81 -9.23
N LEU A 20 -56.07 -55.46 -8.21
CA LEU A 20 -55.61 -55.35 -6.82
C LEU A 20 -54.11 -55.72 -6.70
N VAL A 21 -53.65 -56.66 -7.54
CA VAL A 21 -52.24 -57.09 -7.61
C VAL A 21 -51.35 -55.99 -8.18
N GLU A 22 -51.80 -55.29 -9.22
CA GLU A 22 -51.06 -54.15 -9.80
C GLU A 22 -50.90 -53.01 -8.79
N LEU A 23 -51.95 -52.74 -8.00
CA LEU A 23 -51.89 -51.76 -6.91
C LEU A 23 -50.88 -52.15 -5.84
N LEU A 24 -50.92 -53.41 -5.41
CA LEU A 24 -50.06 -53.91 -4.36
C LEU A 24 -48.59 -53.87 -4.79
N VAL A 25 -48.28 -54.30 -6.01
CA VAL A 25 -46.92 -54.24 -6.59
C VAL A 25 -46.46 -52.79 -6.74
N SER A 26 -47.33 -51.87 -7.18
CA SER A 26 -46.99 -50.46 -7.33
C SER A 26 -46.64 -49.79 -6.00
N VAL A 27 -47.44 -50.01 -4.94
CA VAL A 27 -47.16 -49.46 -3.60
C VAL A 27 -45.92 -50.11 -2.99
N ALA A 28 -45.68 -51.40 -3.22
CA ALA A 28 -44.48 -52.10 -2.76
C ALA A 28 -43.20 -51.51 -3.40
N ILE A 29 -43.18 -51.33 -4.72
CA ILE A 29 -42.05 -50.69 -5.42
C ILE A 29 -41.88 -49.25 -4.93
N LEU A 30 -42.98 -48.50 -4.79
CA LEU A 30 -42.94 -47.13 -4.30
C LEU A 30 -42.35 -47.04 -2.88
N ALA A 31 -42.73 -47.94 -1.98
CA ALA A 31 -42.21 -47.97 -0.61
C ALA A 31 -40.69 -48.27 -0.58
N ILE A 32 -40.22 -49.18 -1.43
CA ILE A 32 -38.79 -49.51 -1.56
C ILE A 32 -37.99 -48.28 -2.04
N VAL A 33 -38.54 -47.51 -2.99
CA VAL A 33 -37.88 -46.31 -3.54
C VAL A 33 -37.97 -45.10 -2.60
N ILE A 34 -39.08 -44.91 -1.90
CA ILE A 34 -39.29 -43.75 -1.00
C ILE A 34 -38.38 -43.80 0.23
N GLY A 35 -38.08 -44.98 0.77
CA GLY A 35 -37.25 -45.12 1.98
C GLY A 35 -35.91 -44.38 1.89
N PRO A 36 -35.06 -44.67 0.88
CA PRO A 36 -33.80 -43.97 0.65
C PRO A 36 -33.99 -42.47 0.36
N VAL A 37 -35.04 -42.09 -0.37
CA VAL A 37 -35.31 -40.70 -0.75
C VAL A 37 -35.63 -39.84 0.47
N LEU A 38 -36.48 -40.31 1.38
CA LEU A 38 -36.79 -39.60 2.63
C LEU A 38 -35.56 -39.45 3.52
N ASN A 39 -34.72 -40.49 3.62
CA ASN A 39 -33.50 -40.42 4.39
C ASN A 39 -32.53 -39.35 3.85
N ASN A 40 -32.43 -39.23 2.52
CA ASN A 40 -31.65 -38.19 1.86
C ASN A 40 -32.22 -36.80 2.14
N PHE A 41 -33.54 -36.60 2.10
CA PHE A 41 -34.17 -35.33 2.44
C PHE A 41 -33.95 -34.92 3.90
N VAL A 42 -34.10 -35.86 4.85
CA VAL A 42 -33.86 -35.59 6.28
C VAL A 42 -32.39 -35.21 6.51
N THR A 43 -31.47 -35.93 5.87
CA THR A 43 -30.04 -35.65 5.95
C THR A 43 -29.72 -34.28 5.36
N ALA A 44 -30.25 -33.95 4.19
CA ALA A 44 -30.09 -32.65 3.55
C ALA A 44 -30.65 -31.52 4.43
N ALA A 45 -31.82 -31.70 5.04
CA ALA A 45 -32.40 -30.71 5.95
C ALA A 45 -31.50 -30.44 7.17
N ARG A 46 -30.92 -31.49 7.77
CA ARG A 46 -29.98 -31.38 8.89
C ARG A 46 -28.68 -30.67 8.47
N VAL A 47 -28.12 -31.04 7.32
CA VAL A 47 -26.91 -30.41 6.78
C VAL A 47 -27.16 -28.94 6.48
N ASN A 48 -28.30 -28.60 5.85
CA ASN A 48 -28.67 -27.22 5.55
C ASN A 48 -28.86 -26.38 6.82
N ALA A 49 -29.46 -26.94 7.87
CA ALA A 49 -29.59 -26.26 9.15
C ALA A 49 -28.22 -26.00 9.79
N LYS A 50 -27.32 -26.98 9.77
CA LYS A 50 -25.94 -26.84 10.26
C LYS A 50 -25.16 -25.80 9.44
N ALA A 51 -25.27 -25.84 8.12
CA ALA A 51 -24.60 -24.90 7.22
C ALA A 51 -25.06 -23.45 7.48
N ARG A 52 -26.37 -23.23 7.66
CA ARG A 52 -26.92 -21.92 8.04
C ARG A 52 -26.39 -21.44 9.40
N LYS A 53 -26.27 -22.34 10.38
CA LYS A 53 -25.71 -22.00 11.70
C LYS A 53 -24.25 -21.55 11.57
N VAL A 54 -23.41 -22.36 10.91
CA VAL A 54 -21.99 -22.04 10.67
C VAL A 54 -21.84 -20.74 9.90
N GLN A 55 -22.62 -20.52 8.84
CA GLN A 55 -22.59 -19.28 8.07
C GLN A 55 -22.93 -18.06 8.94
N ASN A 56 -23.93 -18.18 9.82
CA ASN A 56 -24.29 -17.10 10.73
C ASN A 56 -23.18 -16.83 11.78
N GLU A 57 -22.55 -17.89 12.32
CA GLU A 57 -21.41 -17.76 13.23
C GLU A 57 -20.22 -17.06 12.54
N THR A 58 -19.88 -17.47 11.30
CA THR A 58 -18.82 -16.83 10.51
C THR A 58 -19.12 -15.35 10.23
N ASN A 59 -20.35 -15.02 9.84
CA ASN A 59 -20.74 -13.62 9.59
C ASN A 59 -20.61 -12.75 10.84
N ILE A 60 -20.97 -13.27 12.02
CA ILE A 60 -20.83 -12.55 13.30
C ILE A 60 -19.35 -12.30 13.58
N VAL A 61 -18.49 -13.31 13.49
CA VAL A 61 -17.06 -13.15 13.76
C VAL A 61 -16.40 -12.19 12.79
N GLN A 62 -16.75 -12.26 11.50
CA GLN A 62 -16.24 -11.33 10.50
C GLN A 62 -16.67 -9.88 10.81
N SER A 63 -17.93 -9.67 11.20
CA SER A 63 -18.40 -8.34 11.58
C SER A 63 -17.66 -7.79 12.81
N ILE A 64 -17.39 -8.63 13.81
CA ILE A 64 -16.58 -8.26 14.97
C ILE A 64 -15.14 -7.93 14.54
N ALA A 65 -14.56 -8.71 13.62
CA ALA A 65 -13.22 -8.46 13.10
C ALA A 65 -13.11 -7.12 12.38
N GLU A 66 -14.11 -6.77 11.57
CA GLU A 66 -14.20 -5.49 10.89
C GLU A 66 -14.36 -4.33 11.88
N ASP A 67 -15.18 -4.49 12.93
CA ASP A 67 -15.35 -3.48 13.99
C ASP A 67 -14.06 -3.27 14.80
N VAL A 68 -13.36 -4.36 15.16
CA VAL A 68 -12.06 -4.31 15.85
C VAL A 68 -10.98 -3.64 14.98
N LYS A 69 -11.00 -3.85 13.67
CA LYS A 69 -10.09 -3.13 12.76
C LYS A 69 -10.36 -1.64 12.75
N ALA A 70 -11.63 -1.23 12.70
CA ALA A 70 -12.02 0.16 12.56
C ALA A 70 -11.85 1.00 13.84
N LYS A 71 -11.93 0.38 15.03
CA LYS A 71 -11.90 1.07 16.33
C LYS A 71 -10.50 1.23 16.92
N SER A 72 -10.24 2.24 17.76
CA SER A 72 -8.98 2.28 18.54
C SER A 72 -8.91 1.16 19.58
N ILE A 73 -7.72 0.84 20.12
CA ILE A 73 -7.61 -0.14 21.21
C ILE A 73 -8.40 0.30 22.44
N LEU A 74 -8.46 1.60 22.71
CA LEU A 74 -9.28 2.14 23.80
C LEU A 74 -10.77 1.88 23.55
N ASP A 75 -11.26 2.10 22.32
CA ASP A 75 -12.66 1.87 21.96
C ASP A 75 -13.04 0.37 21.97
N ILE A 76 -12.10 -0.51 21.63
CA ILE A 76 -12.28 -1.96 21.78
C ILE A 76 -12.40 -2.31 23.26
N ALA A 77 -11.51 -1.75 24.09
CA ALA A 77 -11.48 -1.96 25.53
C ALA A 77 -12.69 -1.38 26.26
N THR A 78 -13.47 -0.48 25.64
CA THR A 78 -14.75 -0.01 26.16
C THR A 78 -15.94 -0.79 25.58
N THR A 79 -15.88 -1.20 24.31
CA THR A 79 -16.98 -1.92 23.64
C THR A 79 -17.09 -3.37 24.14
N TYR A 80 -15.98 -4.07 24.27
CA TYR A 80 -15.91 -5.53 24.49
C TYR A 80 -15.54 -5.89 25.94
N ASN A 81 -15.97 -5.09 26.91
CA ASN A 81 -15.38 -5.06 28.25
C ASN A 81 -16.15 -5.85 29.32
N ASP A 82 -16.98 -6.83 28.97
CA ASP A 82 -17.71 -7.61 29.97
C ASP A 82 -16.74 -8.34 30.92
N ASN A 83 -15.58 -8.74 30.39
CA ASN A 83 -14.40 -9.10 31.17
C ASN A 83 -13.13 -8.73 30.39
N THR A 84 -12.07 -8.36 31.12
CA THR A 84 -10.75 -8.06 30.54
C THR A 84 -9.68 -8.80 31.31
N VAL A 85 -8.89 -9.61 30.61
CA VAL A 85 -7.80 -10.40 31.19
C VAL A 85 -6.48 -9.98 30.53
N PRO A 86 -5.67 -9.14 31.19
CA PRO A 86 -4.31 -8.86 30.76
C PRO A 86 -3.36 -10.02 31.14
N ASP A 87 -2.52 -10.43 30.20
CA ASP A 87 -1.52 -11.50 30.33
C ASP A 87 -0.25 -11.10 29.57
N GLY A 88 0.60 -10.30 30.22
CA GLY A 88 1.86 -9.81 29.66
C GLY A 88 1.67 -9.05 28.34
N ASP A 89 1.97 -9.72 27.23
CA ASP A 89 1.85 -9.18 25.87
C ASP A 89 0.49 -9.44 25.21
N LYS A 90 -0.40 -10.15 25.89
CA LYS A 90 -1.74 -10.45 25.45
C LYS A 90 -2.74 -9.69 26.30
N THR A 91 -3.76 -9.14 25.68
CA THR A 91 -4.95 -8.64 26.38
C THR A 91 -6.17 -9.29 25.77
N THR A 92 -6.96 -9.96 26.60
CA THR A 92 -8.20 -10.62 26.17
C THR A 92 -9.40 -9.83 26.64
N TYR A 93 -10.31 -9.52 25.72
CA TYR A 93 -11.61 -8.91 25.95
C TYR A 93 -12.70 -9.92 25.67
N THR A 94 -13.77 -9.93 26.46
CA THR A 94 -14.93 -10.80 26.19
C THR A 94 -16.22 -10.01 26.17
N LYS A 95 -17.14 -10.38 25.28
CA LYS A 95 -18.46 -9.76 25.16
C LYS A 95 -19.55 -10.78 24.88
N LYS A 96 -20.66 -10.63 25.59
CA LYS A 96 -21.92 -11.34 25.30
C LYS A 96 -22.61 -10.72 24.10
N ILE A 97 -22.84 -11.50 23.05
CA ILE A 97 -23.56 -11.06 21.85
C ILE A 97 -25.06 -11.31 22.06
N ILE A 98 -25.84 -10.24 22.14
CA ILE A 98 -27.29 -10.28 22.39
C ILE A 98 -28.04 -9.99 21.10
N LYS A 99 -29.03 -10.82 20.76
CA LYS A 99 -29.97 -10.61 19.66
C LYS A 99 -31.39 -10.85 20.12
N ASP A 100 -32.30 -9.93 19.79
CA ASP A 100 -33.72 -9.98 20.19
C ASP A 100 -33.92 -10.17 21.72
N GLY A 101 -33.06 -9.54 22.52
CA GLY A 101 -33.07 -9.65 23.98
C GLY A 101 -32.58 -10.99 24.54
N ARG A 102 -32.07 -11.89 23.68
CA ARG A 102 -31.49 -13.17 24.09
C ARG A 102 -29.99 -13.21 23.84
N HIS A 103 -29.23 -13.71 24.80
CA HIS A 103 -27.82 -13.99 24.64
C HIS A 103 -27.63 -15.16 23.67
N ILE A 104 -26.92 -14.93 22.57
CA ILE A 104 -26.77 -15.92 21.50
C ILE A 104 -25.35 -16.51 21.42
N TYR A 105 -24.30 -15.74 21.71
CA TYR A 105 -22.92 -16.20 21.68
C TYR A 105 -22.04 -15.38 22.61
N ASP A 106 -20.97 -15.99 23.11
CA ASP A 106 -19.87 -15.28 23.76
C ASP A 106 -18.74 -15.05 22.76
N ALA A 107 -18.26 -13.80 22.64
CA ALA A 107 -17.12 -13.45 21.80
C ALA A 107 -15.89 -13.17 22.67
N ARG A 108 -14.75 -13.70 22.27
CA ARG A 108 -13.45 -13.46 22.90
C ARG A 108 -12.50 -12.86 21.87
N ILE A 109 -11.90 -11.72 22.20
CA ILE A 109 -10.97 -10.99 21.35
C ILE A 109 -9.64 -10.91 22.10
N THR A 110 -8.61 -11.55 21.57
CA THR A 110 -7.27 -11.52 22.14
C THR A 110 -6.36 -10.68 21.25
N LEU A 111 -5.83 -9.58 21.79
CA LEU A 111 -4.82 -8.74 21.17
C LEU A 111 -3.44 -9.18 21.68
N ASN A 112 -2.55 -9.63 20.80
CA ASN A 112 -1.21 -10.09 21.15
C ASN A 112 -0.15 -9.23 20.44
N LYS A 113 0.60 -8.44 21.21
CA LYS A 113 1.72 -7.64 20.68
C LYS A 113 3.05 -8.40 20.67
N GLY A 114 3.14 -9.54 21.36
CA GLY A 114 4.38 -10.29 21.56
C GLY A 114 4.92 -10.93 20.28
N VAL A 115 4.03 -11.21 19.30
CA VAL A 115 4.41 -11.72 17.96
C VAL A 115 5.27 -10.70 17.20
N TYR A 116 5.10 -9.42 17.53
CA TYR A 116 5.73 -8.29 16.86
C TYR A 116 6.83 -7.64 17.72
N LYS A 117 7.44 -8.43 18.59
CA LYS A 117 8.63 -8.01 19.33
C LYS A 117 9.87 -8.65 18.72
N GLU A 118 11.02 -8.01 18.92
CA GLU A 118 12.29 -8.64 18.62
C GLU A 118 12.47 -9.90 19.47
N VAL A 119 13.26 -10.85 19.00
CA VAL A 119 13.46 -12.12 19.69
C VAL A 119 14.90 -12.17 20.20
N SER A 120 15.07 -12.47 21.48
CA SER A 120 16.38 -12.72 22.06
C SER A 120 17.04 -13.96 21.45
N PRO A 121 18.37 -14.15 21.56
CA PRO A 121 19.05 -15.36 21.07
C PRO A 121 18.49 -16.68 21.63
N GLY A 122 17.76 -16.64 22.75
CA GLY A 122 17.08 -17.78 23.38
C GLY A 122 15.66 -18.05 22.87
N GLY A 123 15.12 -17.22 21.97
CA GLY A 123 13.77 -17.39 21.41
C GLY A 123 12.67 -16.60 22.13
N ASP A 124 12.99 -15.89 23.22
CA ASP A 124 11.99 -15.13 23.98
C ASP A 124 11.77 -13.73 23.37
N PRO A 125 10.51 -13.25 23.26
CA PRO A 125 10.19 -11.89 22.85
C PRO A 125 10.81 -10.84 23.79
N MET A 126 11.45 -9.81 23.23
CA MET A 126 12.13 -8.74 23.94
C MET A 126 11.79 -7.37 23.34
N GLY A 127 11.77 -6.35 24.19
CA GLY A 127 11.57 -4.96 23.77
C GLY A 127 10.11 -4.59 23.51
N TYR A 128 9.91 -3.41 22.91
CA TYR A 128 8.60 -2.91 22.51
C TYR A 128 8.40 -3.14 21.03
N ASN A 129 7.16 -3.48 20.67
CA ASN A 129 6.71 -3.46 19.30
C ASN A 129 6.80 -2.03 18.73
N ASN A 130 7.74 -1.81 17.82
CA ASN A 130 8.07 -0.54 17.17
C ASN A 130 8.11 -0.71 15.65
N PHE A 131 7.22 -1.54 15.10
CA PHE A 131 7.17 -1.79 13.67
C PHE A 131 7.00 -0.48 12.88
N LYS A 132 7.86 -0.29 11.89
CA LYS A 132 7.82 0.87 11.00
C LYS A 132 7.21 0.44 9.68
N MET A 133 6.07 1.01 9.32
CA MET A 133 5.49 0.77 8.01
C MET A 133 6.00 1.78 6.97
N PRO A 134 6.14 1.35 5.70
CA PRO A 134 6.32 2.26 4.58
C PRO A 134 5.15 3.24 4.52
N ILE A 135 5.42 4.54 4.49
CA ILE A 135 4.40 5.51 4.12
C ILE A 135 4.35 5.56 2.60
N ILE A 136 3.28 5.03 2.00
CA ILE A 136 2.97 5.24 0.58
C ILE A 136 2.05 6.46 0.52
N SER A 137 2.63 7.64 0.35
CA SER A 137 1.87 8.87 0.15
C SER A 137 1.63 9.16 -1.32
N ASP A 138 0.44 9.65 -1.65
CA ASP A 138 0.16 10.21 -2.98
C ASP A 138 1.16 11.33 -3.30
N ILE A 139 1.87 11.17 -4.43
CA ILE A 139 2.74 12.20 -4.98
C ILE A 139 1.89 13.08 -5.89
N ASN A 140 1.60 14.30 -5.45
CA ASN A 140 0.95 15.34 -6.24
C ASN A 140 1.44 16.73 -5.85
N GLU A 141 1.28 17.71 -6.73
CA GLU A 141 1.80 19.07 -6.55
C GLU A 141 1.14 19.87 -5.43
N THR A 142 -0.04 19.46 -4.94
CA THR A 142 -0.72 20.17 -3.83
C THR A 142 -0.19 19.74 -2.47
N LYS A 143 0.38 18.54 -2.37
CA LYS A 143 0.95 17.98 -1.14
C LYS A 143 2.47 17.85 -1.18
N ASN A 144 3.12 18.14 -2.30
CA ASN A 144 4.56 17.94 -2.48
C ASN A 144 5.15 19.01 -3.41
N VAL A 145 6.43 19.33 -3.19
CA VAL A 145 7.20 20.05 -4.20
C VAL A 145 7.71 19.03 -5.20
N ILE A 146 7.31 19.15 -6.47
CA ILE A 146 7.74 18.26 -7.54
C ILE A 146 8.59 19.07 -8.52
N ALA A 147 9.87 18.71 -8.62
CA ALA A 147 10.80 19.23 -9.60
C ALA A 147 11.14 18.12 -10.61
N THR A 148 10.93 18.40 -11.89
CA THR A 148 11.19 17.45 -12.98
C THR A 148 12.03 18.14 -14.03
N GLU A 149 13.09 17.49 -14.48
CA GLU A 149 13.79 17.90 -15.68
C GLU A 149 13.02 17.49 -16.94
N SER A 150 13.03 18.34 -17.96
CA SER A 150 12.50 18.06 -19.29
C SER A 150 13.60 18.09 -20.35
N TYR A 151 14.08 19.27 -20.73
CA TYR A 151 15.01 19.47 -21.85
C TYR A 151 16.26 20.27 -21.48
N GLU A 152 16.41 20.64 -20.20
CA GLU A 152 17.40 21.57 -19.68
C GLU A 152 18.83 21.11 -19.97
N SER A 153 19.15 19.81 -19.83
CA SER A 153 20.47 19.28 -20.18
C SER A 153 20.83 19.51 -21.66
N SER A 154 19.88 19.32 -22.58
CA SER A 154 20.13 19.51 -24.02
C SER A 154 20.26 20.99 -24.37
N MET A 155 19.45 21.84 -23.73
CA MET A 155 19.54 23.30 -23.87
C MET A 155 20.88 23.83 -23.34
N ALA A 156 21.31 23.33 -22.18
CA ALA A 156 22.59 23.69 -21.57
C ALA A 156 23.76 23.37 -22.49
N VAL A 157 23.80 22.16 -23.09
CA VAL A 157 24.84 21.79 -24.06
C VAL A 157 24.89 22.78 -25.22
N SER A 158 23.74 23.17 -25.78
CA SER A 158 23.66 24.12 -26.88
C SER A 158 24.20 25.51 -26.50
N VAL A 159 23.85 26.00 -25.31
CA VAL A 159 24.32 27.30 -24.81
C VAL A 159 25.82 27.28 -24.52
N LEU A 160 26.30 26.27 -23.79
CA LEU A 160 27.71 26.13 -23.42
C LEU A 160 28.60 25.96 -24.66
N TYR A 161 28.14 25.19 -25.66
CA TYR A 161 28.85 25.06 -26.93
C TYR A 161 28.93 26.39 -27.69
N ASN A 162 27.82 27.15 -27.75
CA ASN A 162 27.83 28.48 -28.36
C ASN A 162 28.77 29.44 -27.63
N ASN A 163 28.81 29.42 -26.30
CA ASN A 163 29.74 30.24 -25.51
C ASN A 163 31.20 29.92 -25.84
N TYR A 164 31.56 28.63 -25.93
CA TYR A 164 32.87 28.20 -26.38
C TYR A 164 33.19 28.73 -27.80
N ARG A 165 32.22 28.64 -28.73
CA ARG A 165 32.40 29.14 -30.10
C ARG A 165 32.71 30.65 -30.12
N TRP A 166 32.00 31.45 -29.34
CA TRP A 166 32.28 32.88 -29.20
C TRP A 166 33.66 33.13 -28.59
N TYR A 167 33.98 32.45 -27.48
CA TYR A 167 35.29 32.54 -26.84
C TYR A 167 36.44 32.22 -27.81
N ARG A 168 36.27 31.20 -28.66
CA ARG A 168 37.25 30.85 -29.70
C ARG A 168 37.41 31.97 -30.74
N GLU A 169 36.32 32.58 -31.20
CA GLU A 169 36.40 33.70 -32.15
C GLU A 169 37.11 34.91 -31.55
N GLU A 170 36.86 35.22 -30.27
CA GLU A 170 37.49 36.35 -29.58
C GLU A 170 38.99 36.14 -29.29
N THR A 171 39.42 34.89 -29.12
CA THR A 171 40.80 34.53 -28.77
C THR A 171 41.70 34.27 -29.98
N LYS A 172 41.17 34.34 -31.21
CA LYS A 172 41.96 34.30 -32.44
C LYS A 172 42.88 35.51 -32.50
N THR A 173 44.16 35.30 -32.19
CA THR A 173 45.22 36.25 -32.53
C THR A 173 45.87 35.84 -33.84
N ASP A 174 46.10 36.82 -34.71
CA ASP A 174 46.70 36.60 -36.03
C ASP A 174 48.06 35.89 -35.86
N SER A 175 48.24 34.80 -36.59
CA SER A 175 49.45 33.97 -36.69
C SER A 175 49.66 32.92 -35.58
N GLY A 176 49.21 31.68 -35.85
CA GLY A 176 49.80 30.47 -35.26
C GLY A 176 49.01 29.75 -34.16
N TYR A 177 47.76 30.12 -33.89
CA TYR A 177 46.95 29.46 -32.87
C TYR A 177 46.31 28.14 -33.36
N THR A 178 46.72 27.03 -32.75
CA THR A 178 45.94 25.78 -32.74
C THR A 178 45.07 25.78 -31.49
N VAL A 179 43.85 26.32 -31.57
CA VAL A 179 42.83 26.05 -30.54
C VAL A 179 42.27 24.67 -30.84
N ASP A 180 42.36 23.75 -29.88
CA ASP A 180 41.73 22.43 -29.98
C ASP A 180 40.25 22.60 -30.35
N GLU A 181 39.82 21.90 -31.40
CA GLU A 181 38.46 22.04 -31.91
C GLU A 181 37.53 21.12 -31.13
N TYR A 182 36.87 21.69 -30.11
CA TYR A 182 35.82 20.97 -29.41
C TYR A 182 34.52 20.94 -30.21
N ASN A 183 33.86 19.79 -30.22
CA ASN A 183 32.53 19.60 -30.77
C ASN A 183 31.46 19.54 -29.65
N GLU A 184 30.20 19.52 -30.05
CA GLU A 184 29.07 19.50 -29.11
C GLU A 184 29.02 18.21 -28.25
N GLU A 185 29.51 17.09 -28.78
CA GLU A 185 29.56 15.81 -28.05
C GLU A 185 30.59 15.83 -26.93
N GLU A 186 31.70 16.54 -27.09
CA GLU A 186 32.69 16.73 -26.03
C GLU A 186 32.13 17.57 -24.89
N VAL A 187 31.30 18.58 -25.20
CA VAL A 187 30.57 19.36 -24.19
C VAL A 187 29.55 18.47 -23.47
N ARG A 188 28.82 17.63 -24.21
CA ARG A 188 27.82 16.69 -23.66
C ARG A 188 28.45 15.65 -22.74
N THR A 189 29.55 15.06 -23.15
CA THR A 189 30.26 14.02 -22.38
C THR A 189 30.88 14.59 -21.10
N ASN A 190 31.42 15.81 -21.17
CA ASN A 190 32.04 16.48 -20.01
C ASN A 190 31.09 17.46 -19.31
N LEU A 191 29.77 17.25 -19.45
CA LEU A 191 28.77 18.09 -18.81
C LEU A 191 28.71 17.78 -17.31
N HIS A 192 28.95 18.79 -16.50
CA HIS A 192 28.71 18.75 -15.05
C HIS A 192 27.39 19.40 -14.74
N ARG A 193 26.59 18.76 -13.89
CA ARG A 193 25.36 19.33 -13.38
C ARG A 193 25.35 19.31 -11.87
N ASN A 194 25.03 20.45 -11.29
CA ASN A 194 24.70 20.58 -9.87
C ASN A 194 23.22 20.93 -9.73
N ILE A 195 22.42 19.96 -9.26
CA ILE A 195 21.04 20.16 -8.85
C ILE A 195 21.06 20.79 -7.45
N ARG A 196 20.74 22.09 -7.37
CA ARG A 196 20.72 22.82 -6.11
C ARG A 196 19.30 22.90 -5.57
N ILE A 197 19.11 22.42 -4.35
CA ILE A 197 17.86 22.51 -3.61
C ILE A 197 18.09 23.56 -2.52
N ASN A 198 17.55 24.75 -2.73
CA ASN A 198 17.63 25.86 -1.79
C ASN A 198 16.31 25.98 -1.02
N ILE A 199 16.38 25.82 0.30
CA ILE A 199 15.27 25.96 1.22
C ILE A 199 15.54 27.19 2.08
N THR A 200 14.83 28.28 1.79
CA THR A 200 15.06 29.60 2.40
C THR A 200 13.83 30.07 3.15
N TYR A 201 14.01 30.91 4.17
CA TYR A 201 12.92 31.52 4.91
C TYR A 201 12.92 33.02 4.67
N SER A 202 11.86 33.53 4.03
CA SER A 202 11.72 34.97 3.78
C SER A 202 10.28 35.41 4.01
N SER A 203 10.12 36.56 4.68
CA SER A 203 8.82 37.23 4.85
C SER A 203 7.74 36.33 5.48
N GLY A 204 8.12 35.43 6.38
CA GLY A 204 7.20 34.52 7.06
C GLY A 204 6.92 33.21 6.32
N LEU A 205 7.51 32.99 5.15
CA LEU A 205 7.26 31.83 4.30
C LEU A 205 8.56 31.06 4.03
N ILE A 206 8.50 29.73 4.10
CA ILE A 206 9.55 28.87 3.58
C ILE A 206 9.37 28.78 2.07
N THR A 207 10.42 28.99 1.29
CA THR A 207 10.44 28.82 -0.16
C THR A 207 11.42 27.73 -0.53
N VAL A 208 10.97 26.80 -1.38
CA VAL A 208 11.82 25.77 -1.96
C VAL A 208 12.07 26.14 -3.41
N ARG A 209 13.35 26.27 -3.75
CA ARG A 209 13.82 26.53 -5.11
C ARG A 209 14.79 25.44 -5.54
N VAL A 210 14.39 24.68 -6.55
CA VAL A 210 15.21 23.65 -7.19
C VAL A 210 15.71 24.19 -8.52
N GLU A 211 17.02 24.24 -8.69
CA GLU A 211 17.68 24.70 -9.92
C GLU A 211 18.73 23.68 -10.38
N ALA A 212 18.93 23.59 -11.69
CA ALA A 212 20.01 22.81 -12.29
C ALA A 212 21.05 23.77 -12.85
N VAL A 213 22.27 23.71 -12.32
CA VAL A 213 23.42 24.51 -12.75
C VAL A 213 24.34 23.64 -13.57
N TYR A 214 24.55 24.01 -14.83
CA TYR A 214 25.35 23.30 -15.81
C TYR A 214 26.69 23.99 -16.02
N THR A 215 27.77 23.22 -16.06
CA THR A 215 29.12 23.67 -16.38
C THR A 215 29.86 22.64 -17.22
N CYS A 216 30.91 23.05 -17.92
CA CYS A 216 31.79 22.14 -18.65
C CYS A 216 33.24 22.63 -18.54
N ASN A 217 33.92 22.27 -17.46
CA ASN A 217 35.28 22.79 -17.19
C ASN A 217 36.34 22.20 -18.14
N ALA A 218 36.03 21.10 -18.83
CA ALA A 218 36.92 20.48 -19.80
C ALA A 218 37.06 21.29 -21.10
N VAL A 219 36.08 22.16 -21.40
CA VAL A 219 36.06 22.99 -22.59
C VAL A 219 36.21 24.46 -22.18
N PRO A 220 37.21 25.19 -22.69
CA PRO A 220 37.46 26.57 -22.26
C PRO A 220 36.35 27.52 -22.74
N GLY A 221 36.03 28.53 -21.93
CA GLY A 221 35.10 29.59 -22.32
C GLY A 221 33.61 29.23 -22.35
N THR A 222 33.22 28.01 -21.93
CA THR A 222 31.79 27.62 -21.90
C THR A 222 30.98 28.38 -20.86
N GLY A 223 31.61 28.81 -19.76
CA GLY A 223 30.93 29.44 -18.64
C GLY A 223 30.01 28.46 -17.88
N SER A 224 28.86 28.97 -17.42
CA SER A 224 27.84 28.22 -16.71
C SER A 224 26.45 28.68 -17.15
N GLU A 225 25.49 27.75 -17.14
CA GLU A 225 24.08 28.01 -17.44
C GLU A 225 23.20 27.46 -16.31
N THR A 226 22.11 28.15 -15.96
CA THR A 226 21.24 27.77 -14.83
C THR A 226 19.78 27.79 -15.21
N TYR A 227 19.06 26.72 -14.88
CA TYR A 227 17.62 26.58 -15.10
C TYR A 227 16.89 26.34 -13.78
N VAL A 228 15.76 27.04 -13.57
CA VAL A 228 14.89 26.81 -12.41
C VAL A 228 13.90 25.72 -12.76
N LEU A 229 14.02 24.56 -12.10
CA LEU A 229 13.12 23.43 -12.29
C LEU A 229 11.80 23.63 -11.54
N LYS A 230 11.87 24.20 -10.33
CA LYS A 230 10.69 24.52 -9.52
C LYS A 230 11.01 25.59 -8.50
N GLU A 231 10.08 26.51 -8.29
CA GLU A 231 10.14 27.49 -7.20
C GLU A 231 8.74 27.68 -6.63
N VAL A 232 8.53 27.26 -5.38
CA VAL A 232 7.22 27.28 -4.73
C VAL A 232 7.34 27.53 -3.22
N PRO A 233 6.32 28.15 -2.59
CA PRO A 233 6.23 28.19 -1.13
C PRO A 233 6.03 26.77 -0.57
N TYR A 234 6.71 26.47 0.53
CA TYR A 234 6.60 25.21 1.27
C TYR A 234 5.75 25.41 2.50
N THR A 235 4.72 24.58 2.66
CA THR A 235 3.83 24.60 3.83
C THR A 235 4.07 23.37 4.70
N SER A 236 3.74 23.46 5.99
CA SER A 236 3.84 22.33 6.92
C SER A 236 2.92 21.14 6.56
N GLU A 237 1.96 21.33 5.66
CA GLU A 237 1.10 20.26 5.14
C GLU A 237 1.78 19.42 4.04
N MET A 238 2.84 19.95 3.41
CA MET A 238 3.58 19.25 2.37
C MET A 238 4.40 18.10 2.95
N LYS A 239 4.50 16.99 2.18
CA LYS A 239 5.12 15.74 2.61
C LYS A 239 6.59 15.61 2.23
N GLY A 240 7.09 16.49 1.35
CA GLY A 240 8.50 16.56 1.00
C GLY A 240 8.75 17.18 -0.38
N ILE A 241 10.01 17.17 -0.75
CA ILE A 241 10.53 17.68 -2.02
C ILE A 241 10.96 16.48 -2.87
N TYR A 242 10.32 16.28 -4.01
CA TYR A 242 10.63 15.22 -4.97
C TYR A 242 11.36 15.82 -6.16
N VAL A 243 12.54 15.29 -6.45
CA VAL A 243 13.36 15.71 -7.59
C VAL A 243 13.56 14.52 -8.50
N PHE A 244 12.93 14.60 -9.67
CA PHE A 244 13.04 13.63 -10.76
C PHE A 244 14.11 14.11 -11.74
N TYR A 245 15.11 13.27 -11.98
CA TYR A 245 16.22 13.61 -12.84
C TYR A 245 16.61 12.42 -13.72
N ASN A 246 17.06 12.72 -14.94
CA ASN A 246 17.74 11.74 -15.77
C ASN A 246 19.24 11.85 -15.50
N PRO A 247 19.91 10.81 -14.98
CA PRO A 247 21.28 10.93 -14.52
C PRO A 247 22.26 11.23 -15.67
N ILE A 248 23.27 12.05 -15.39
CA ILE A 248 24.41 12.31 -16.26
C ILE A 248 25.73 11.95 -15.58
N GLN A 249 26.82 11.82 -16.36
CA GLN A 249 28.09 11.28 -15.88
C GLN A 249 28.69 12.02 -14.67
N HIS A 250 28.49 13.33 -14.61
CA HIS A 250 29.04 14.19 -13.57
C HIS A 250 27.95 14.93 -12.79
N ASP A 251 27.04 14.14 -12.24
CA ASP A 251 25.91 14.62 -11.46
C ASP A 251 26.25 14.85 -9.98
N LYS A 252 25.75 15.97 -9.47
CA LYS A 252 25.84 16.33 -8.06
C LYS A 252 24.54 16.98 -7.61
N VAL A 253 24.13 16.72 -6.37
CA VAL A 253 23.07 17.46 -5.67
C VAL A 253 23.72 18.28 -4.55
N THR A 254 23.36 19.55 -4.45
CA THR A 254 23.69 20.39 -3.29
C THR A 254 22.41 20.81 -2.59
N ILE A 255 22.29 20.49 -1.30
CA ILE A 255 21.13 20.85 -0.49
C ILE A 255 21.53 21.95 0.49
N TYR A 256 20.87 23.09 0.37
CA TYR A 256 20.98 24.19 1.31
C TYR A 256 19.66 24.36 2.06
N LYS A 257 19.73 24.32 3.39
CA LYS A 257 18.62 24.65 4.28
C LYS A 257 19.08 25.77 5.21
N GLU A 258 18.32 26.85 5.23
CA GLU A 258 18.59 27.97 6.13
C GLU A 258 18.42 27.55 7.60
N ASN A 259 19.37 27.93 8.47
CA ASN A 259 19.40 27.52 9.89
C ASN A 259 18.19 28.03 10.70
N THR A 260 17.46 29.03 10.20
CA THR A 260 16.25 29.58 10.80
C THR A 260 15.06 28.62 10.69
N ILE A 261 15.12 27.64 9.77
CA ILE A 261 14.04 26.68 9.53
C ILE A 261 14.20 25.48 10.47
N THR A 262 13.29 25.34 11.42
CA THR A 262 13.28 24.22 12.37
C THR A 262 12.50 23.01 11.85
N ASP A 263 11.63 23.19 10.86
CA ASP A 263 10.83 22.12 10.26
C ASP A 263 11.69 21.00 9.66
N SER A 264 11.30 19.75 9.90
CA SER A 264 11.88 18.61 9.17
C SER A 264 11.30 18.60 7.77
N ILE A 265 12.17 18.76 6.78
CA ILE A 265 11.80 18.76 5.36
C ILE A 265 12.55 17.61 4.71
N ASP A 266 11.84 16.69 4.08
CA ASP A 266 12.46 15.53 3.45
C ASP A 266 12.68 15.78 1.97
N VAL A 267 13.80 15.27 1.45
CA VAL A 267 14.16 15.31 0.04
C VAL A 267 14.18 13.90 -0.53
N PHE A 268 13.48 13.69 -1.64
CA PHE A 268 13.39 12.43 -2.36
C PHE A 268 14.03 12.62 -3.74
N LEU A 269 15.16 11.96 -3.97
CA LEU A 269 15.90 11.96 -5.23
C LEU A 269 15.51 10.74 -6.06
N VAL A 270 14.82 10.97 -7.18
CA VAL A 270 14.27 9.91 -8.02
C VAL A 270 15.00 9.88 -9.37
N SER A 271 15.97 8.98 -9.50
CA SER A 271 16.61 8.73 -10.80
C SER A 271 15.62 8.07 -11.75
N GLN A 272 15.53 8.57 -12.98
CA GLN A 272 14.73 7.97 -14.06
C GLN A 272 15.44 6.77 -14.72
N ASP A 273 16.75 6.63 -14.51
CA ASP A 273 17.55 5.46 -14.92
C ASP A 273 18.26 4.89 -13.69
N THR A 274 17.81 3.71 -13.25
CA THR A 274 18.35 3.04 -12.06
C THR A 274 19.59 2.20 -12.33
N GLU A 275 19.94 1.97 -13.60
CA GLU A 275 21.11 1.20 -14.00
C GLU A 275 22.33 2.09 -14.27
N PHE A 276 22.14 3.41 -14.26
CA PHE A 276 23.18 4.39 -14.51
C PHE A 276 24.28 4.39 -13.42
N TYR A 277 25.54 4.42 -13.85
CA TYR A 277 26.72 4.50 -12.99
C TYR A 277 27.70 5.55 -13.54
N PRO A 278 28.32 6.40 -12.68
CA PRO A 278 28.32 6.38 -11.21
C PRO A 278 27.04 6.97 -10.57
N PRO A 279 26.75 6.63 -9.29
CA PRO A 279 25.63 7.23 -8.57
C PRO A 279 25.85 8.73 -8.33
N ILE A 280 24.75 9.47 -8.19
CA ILE A 280 24.79 10.91 -7.92
C ILE A 280 25.48 11.22 -6.59
N THR A 281 26.35 12.23 -6.58
CA THR A 281 26.99 12.69 -5.34
C THR A 281 26.08 13.69 -4.63
N VAL A 282 25.80 13.49 -3.34
CA VAL A 282 24.94 14.40 -2.53
C VAL A 282 25.79 15.17 -1.52
N GLU A 283 25.80 16.50 -1.65
CA GLU A 283 26.33 17.42 -0.66
C GLU A 283 25.19 18.03 0.16
N ASN A 284 25.11 17.65 1.43
CA ASN A 284 24.02 18.01 2.33
C ASN A 284 24.54 18.54 3.68
N PRO A 285 25.13 19.75 3.70
CA PRO A 285 25.64 20.36 4.93
C PRO A 285 24.55 20.66 5.97
N GLY A 286 23.29 20.79 5.54
CA GLY A 286 22.14 21.05 6.41
C GLY A 286 21.56 19.82 7.10
N PHE A 287 22.13 18.63 6.88
CA PHE A 287 21.64 17.34 7.40
C PHE A 287 20.15 17.09 7.15
N VAL A 288 19.68 17.51 5.97
CA VAL A 288 18.30 17.29 5.52
C VAL A 288 18.10 15.78 5.27
N PRO A 289 17.02 15.13 5.71
CA PRO A 289 16.78 13.73 5.35
C PRO A 289 16.67 13.56 3.83
N VAL A 290 17.50 12.69 3.26
CA VAL A 290 17.54 12.39 1.82
C VAL A 290 17.23 10.92 1.60
N TYR A 291 16.33 10.64 0.67
CA TYR A 291 15.95 9.29 0.26
C TYR A 291 16.13 9.16 -1.26
N SER A 292 16.61 8.02 -1.75
CA SER A 292 16.81 7.79 -3.19
C SER A 292 16.44 6.37 -3.63
N ASN A 293 16.12 6.19 -4.92
CA ASN A 293 15.85 4.87 -5.50
C ASN A 293 17.10 4.14 -5.97
N VAL A 294 18.25 4.83 -6.01
CA VAL A 294 19.55 4.27 -6.39
C VAL A 294 20.51 4.12 -5.21
N ASP A 295 20.17 4.68 -4.05
CA ASP A 295 20.92 4.52 -2.80
C ASP A 295 20.30 3.43 -1.93
N THR A 296 21.09 2.40 -1.60
CA THR A 296 20.67 1.27 -0.78
C THR A 296 20.60 1.60 0.70
N ASP A 297 21.35 2.60 1.17
CA ASP A 297 21.40 2.96 2.59
C ASP A 297 20.22 3.85 2.98
N SER A 298 19.69 4.62 2.02
CA SER A 298 18.53 5.49 2.20
C SER A 298 17.50 5.31 1.08
N PRO A 299 16.80 4.15 1.00
CA PRO A 299 15.82 3.87 -0.06
C PRO A 299 14.63 4.85 -0.02
N LEU A 300 13.86 4.99 -1.12
CA LEU A 300 12.59 5.76 -1.24
C LEU A 300 11.45 5.22 -0.36
N VAL A 301 11.73 4.84 0.88
CA VAL A 301 10.75 4.39 1.86
C VAL A 301 10.99 5.16 3.14
N LYS A 302 10.14 6.16 3.39
CA LYS A 302 10.08 6.83 4.69
C LYS A 302 9.48 5.85 5.71
N LYS A 303 10.33 5.27 6.57
CA LYS A 303 9.95 4.34 7.64
C LYS A 303 9.72 5.11 8.95
N ASP A 304 8.75 6.02 8.97
CA ASP A 304 8.61 6.97 10.10
C ASP A 304 7.32 6.87 10.91
N THR A 305 6.30 6.15 10.45
CA THR A 305 5.17 5.86 11.33
C THR A 305 5.54 4.65 12.17
N ASN A 306 5.85 4.89 13.44
CA ASN A 306 5.86 3.84 14.45
C ASN A 306 4.41 3.35 14.58
N ILE A 307 4.15 2.15 14.10
CA ILE A 307 2.84 1.51 14.17
C ILE A 307 2.98 0.31 15.08
N ARG A 308 2.06 0.21 16.03
CA ARG A 308 1.96 -0.94 16.91
C ARG A 308 1.10 -1.99 16.24
N LEU A 309 1.71 -3.12 15.92
CA LEU A 309 1.00 -4.26 15.36
C LEU A 309 0.45 -5.19 16.45
N TYR A 310 -0.79 -5.62 16.33
CA TYR A 310 -1.38 -6.59 17.24
C TYR A 310 -1.88 -7.77 16.43
N ASP A 311 -1.49 -8.97 16.85
CA ASP A 311 -2.05 -10.19 16.32
C ASP A 311 -3.37 -10.39 17.06
N VAL A 312 -4.46 -10.36 16.32
CA VAL A 312 -5.80 -10.36 16.85
C VAL A 312 -6.44 -11.71 16.54
N THR A 313 -6.77 -12.43 17.59
CA THR A 313 -7.54 -13.67 17.51
C THR A 313 -8.94 -13.43 18.04
N ILE A 314 -9.95 -13.76 17.25
CA ILE A 314 -11.36 -13.61 17.60
C ILE A 314 -12.01 -14.98 17.61
N GLU A 315 -12.58 -15.36 18.73
CA GLU A 315 -13.17 -16.66 18.98
C GLU A 315 -14.63 -16.50 19.39
N LEU A 316 -15.50 -17.30 18.77
CA LEU A 316 -16.93 -17.35 19.10
C LEU A 316 -17.26 -18.64 19.84
N TYR A 317 -18.00 -18.52 20.93
CA TYR A 317 -18.39 -19.63 21.79
C TYR A 317 -19.91 -19.71 21.96
N GLU A 318 -20.39 -20.89 22.31
CA GLU A 318 -21.75 -21.04 22.82
C GLU A 318 -21.92 -20.24 24.12
N PRO A 319 -23.14 -19.75 24.41
CA PRO A 319 -23.40 -18.98 25.62
C PRO A 319 -23.04 -19.72 26.93
N GLY A 320 -22.29 -19.05 27.79
CA GLY A 320 -22.03 -19.45 29.18
C GLY A 320 -21.01 -20.57 29.35
N VAL A 321 -20.19 -20.85 28.33
CA VAL A 321 -19.15 -21.88 28.41
C VAL A 321 -17.87 -21.35 29.06
N ASP A 322 -17.06 -22.28 29.58
CA ASP A 322 -15.72 -21.99 30.05
C ASP A 322 -14.75 -21.98 28.85
N TYR A 323 -14.16 -20.82 28.59
CA TYR A 323 -13.25 -20.57 27.46
C TYR A 323 -11.92 -21.33 27.55
N LEU A 324 -11.54 -21.84 28.72
CA LEU A 324 -10.26 -22.54 28.90
C LEU A 324 -10.32 -24.01 28.48
N VAL A 325 -11.50 -24.60 28.45
CA VAL A 325 -11.71 -26.04 28.21
C VAL A 325 -12.63 -26.34 27.02
N THR A 326 -13.32 -25.32 26.50
CA THR A 326 -14.25 -25.48 25.38
C THR A 326 -13.57 -25.05 24.08
N GLU A 327 -13.74 -25.82 23.01
CA GLU A 327 -13.30 -25.41 21.67
C GLU A 327 -14.23 -24.33 21.10
N PRO A 328 -13.68 -23.28 20.44
CA PRO A 328 -14.49 -22.26 19.82
C PRO A 328 -15.27 -22.83 18.62
N ARG A 329 -16.46 -22.27 18.38
CA ARG A 329 -17.28 -22.55 17.19
C ARG A 329 -16.58 -22.09 15.91
N VAL A 330 -16.00 -20.89 15.98
CA VAL A 330 -15.29 -20.23 14.88
C VAL A 330 -14.15 -19.43 15.48
N THR A 331 -12.98 -19.51 14.85
CA THR A 331 -11.80 -18.68 15.15
C THR A 331 -11.43 -17.89 13.90
N PHE A 332 -11.12 -16.62 14.07
CA PHE A 332 -10.65 -15.75 13.01
C PHE A 332 -9.40 -15.01 13.45
N HIS A 333 -8.40 -14.98 12.57
CA HIS A 333 -7.13 -14.30 12.82
C HIS A 333 -7.03 -13.07 11.94
N THR A 334 -6.58 -11.96 12.51
CA THR A 334 -6.29 -10.74 11.77
C THR A 334 -5.20 -9.93 12.44
N ILE A 335 -4.66 -8.97 11.70
CA ILE A 335 -3.73 -7.97 12.24
C ILE A 335 -4.50 -6.68 12.50
N LYS A 336 -4.14 -5.99 13.59
CA LYS A 336 -4.56 -4.63 13.89
C LYS A 336 -3.34 -3.72 13.96
N GLU A 337 -3.44 -2.58 13.30
CA GLU A 337 -2.48 -1.49 13.33
C GLU A 337 -3.02 -0.38 14.25
N GLU A 338 -2.13 0.21 15.06
CA GLU A 338 -2.42 1.40 15.87
C GLU A 338 -1.25 2.39 15.89
#